data_AF-A0A923SM55-F1
#
_entry.id   AF-A0A923SM55-F1
#
_cell.length_a   1.000
_cell.length_b   1.000
_cell.length_c   1.000
_cell.angle_alpha   90.00
_cell.angle_beta   90.00
_cell.angle_gamma   90.00
#
_symmetry.space_group_name_H-M   'P 1'
#
loop_
_entity.id
_entity.type
_entity.pdbx_description
1 polymer ?
#
loop_
_entity_poly.entity_id
_entity_poly.type
_entity_poly.pdbx_seq_one_letter_code
_entity_poly.pdbx_strand_id
1 'polypeptide(L)'
;MKKLVMIVLSLMLVFAFTACGGGGDSGDKKSEKSDPNVINTGEYTAEYKGYEIVKDSNGDDAIVVTWNFTNNGEESKSFGWAFDYTLFQDGVELGYSTVFVGDSYDTVDENLMKDVKPGSSLEVKSTNKLANLESPVEVEIGDLLSDEKDTLEIDITK
;
A
#
# COMPACT_ATOMS: atom_id res chain seq x y z
N MET A 1 22.58 -53.94 21.81
CA MET A 1 21.88 -55.26 21.90
C MET A 1 20.39 -55.00 21.91
N LYS A 2 19.68 -55.69 21.01
CA LYS A 2 18.28 -55.53 20.65
C LYS A 2 17.36 -55.96 21.80
N LYS A 3 16.27 -55.21 22.06
CA LYS A 3 14.99 -55.81 22.40
C LYS A 3 13.88 -55.04 21.68
N LEU A 4 13.11 -55.82 20.93
CA LEU A 4 12.12 -55.46 19.94
C LEU A 4 10.81 -56.00 20.50
N VAL A 5 9.79 -55.16 20.66
CA VAL A 5 8.41 -55.63 20.86
C VAL A 5 7.50 -54.77 20.00
N MET A 6 6.94 -55.45 19.00
CA MET A 6 5.94 -54.98 18.05
C MET A 6 4.54 -55.00 18.66
N ILE A 7 3.75 -53.95 18.43
CA ILE A 7 2.29 -54.09 18.36
C ILE A 7 1.84 -53.46 17.05
N VAL A 8 1.46 -54.32 16.11
CA VAL A 8 0.73 -54.00 14.89
C VAL A 8 -0.69 -54.51 15.12
N LEU A 9 -1.70 -53.66 14.93
CA LEU A 9 -3.02 -54.12 14.54
C LEU A 9 -3.63 -53.14 13.52
N SER A 10 -3.54 -53.56 12.27
CA SER A 10 -4.20 -53.00 11.09
C SER A 10 -5.67 -53.44 11.03
N LEU A 11 -6.58 -52.55 10.66
CA LEU A 11 -7.79 -52.93 9.93
C LEU A 11 -8.24 -51.80 8.99
N MET A 12 -8.14 -52.09 7.69
CA MET A 12 -8.67 -51.33 6.56
C MET A 12 -10.20 -51.49 6.47
N LEU A 13 -10.91 -50.48 5.97
CA LEU A 13 -12.21 -50.68 5.33
C LEU A 13 -12.49 -49.70 4.17
N VAL A 14 -12.15 -50.21 2.98
CA VAL A 14 -12.83 -50.22 1.66
C VAL A 14 -13.42 -48.94 1.04
N PHE A 15 -12.95 -48.71 -0.19
CA PHE A 15 -13.40 -47.81 -1.26
C PHE A 15 -14.87 -47.92 -1.65
N ALA A 16 -15.47 -46.78 -2.01
CA ALA A 16 -16.54 -46.72 -3.01
C ALA A 16 -16.05 -45.89 -4.20
N PHE A 17 -15.87 -46.56 -5.35
CA PHE A 17 -15.75 -45.92 -6.65
C PHE A 17 -17.15 -45.72 -7.22
N THR A 18 -17.53 -44.47 -7.47
CA THR A 18 -18.47 -44.13 -8.55
C THR A 18 -17.73 -43.25 -9.54
N ALA A 19 -17.62 -43.78 -10.75
CA ALA A 19 -16.91 -43.24 -11.88
C ALA A 19 -17.76 -42.23 -12.68
N CYS A 20 -17.02 -41.43 -13.45
CA CYS A 20 -17.39 -40.79 -14.72
C CYS A 20 -18.15 -39.45 -14.65
N GLY A 21 -17.46 -38.41 -15.13
CA GLY A 21 -18.03 -37.11 -15.49
C GLY A 21 -16.90 -36.14 -15.73
N GLY A 22 -16.56 -35.92 -17.01
CA GLY A 22 -15.34 -35.23 -17.43
C GLY A 22 -15.32 -33.72 -17.20
N GLY A 23 -14.19 -33.14 -17.61
CA GLY A 23 -13.98 -31.70 -17.66
C GLY A 23 -12.92 -31.28 -16.68
N GLY A 24 -11.69 -31.13 -17.18
CA GLY A 24 -10.73 -30.26 -16.52
C GLY A 24 -11.34 -28.87 -16.50
N ASP A 25 -11.44 -28.31 -15.31
CA ASP A 25 -11.48 -26.87 -15.12
C ASP A 25 -10.70 -26.60 -13.85
N SER A 26 -9.49 -26.11 -14.04
CA SER A 26 -8.78 -25.38 -13.02
C SER A 26 -9.71 -24.25 -12.62
N GLY A 27 -10.44 -24.44 -11.53
CA GLY A 27 -11.28 -23.40 -10.97
C GLY A 27 -10.39 -22.24 -10.60
N ASP A 28 -10.32 -21.28 -11.52
CA ASP A 28 -9.69 -19.99 -11.37
C ASP A 28 -10.04 -19.47 -9.98
N LYS A 29 -9.02 -19.30 -9.14
CA LYS A 29 -9.07 -18.26 -8.13
C LYS A 29 -9.31 -16.98 -8.92
N LYS A 30 -10.58 -16.61 -9.02
CA LYS A 30 -11.02 -15.31 -9.49
C LYS A 30 -10.33 -14.31 -8.56
N SER A 31 -9.18 -13.79 -8.98
CA SER A 31 -8.59 -12.61 -8.36
C SER A 31 -9.68 -11.56 -8.41
N GLU A 32 -10.20 -11.20 -7.22
CA GLU A 32 -10.83 -9.90 -7.08
C GLU A 32 -9.83 -8.90 -7.63
N LYS A 33 -10.27 -8.04 -8.56
CA LYS A 33 -9.49 -6.85 -8.87
C LYS A 33 -9.32 -6.13 -7.54
N SER A 34 -8.09 -6.08 -7.03
CA SER A 34 -7.73 -5.16 -5.96
C SER A 34 -8.19 -3.77 -6.38
N ASP A 35 -8.76 -3.02 -5.42
CA ASP A 35 -9.09 -1.62 -5.65
C ASP A 35 -7.80 -0.91 -6.07
N PRO A 36 -7.75 -0.24 -7.24
CA PRO A 36 -6.54 0.41 -7.73
C PRO A 36 -6.04 1.53 -6.82
N ASN A 37 -6.88 2.01 -5.89
CA ASN A 37 -6.49 3.01 -4.91
C ASN A 37 -5.88 2.39 -3.64
N VAL A 38 -5.86 1.06 -3.51
CA VAL A 38 -5.37 0.36 -2.32
C VAL A 38 -4.07 -0.36 -2.63
N ILE A 39 -2.98 0.14 -2.05
CA ILE A 39 -1.66 -0.46 -2.10
C ILE A 39 -1.43 -1.27 -0.83
N ASN A 40 -0.97 -2.51 -0.99
CA ASN A 40 -0.65 -3.39 0.13
C ASN A 40 0.81 -3.79 0.06
N THR A 41 1.51 -3.63 1.18
CA THR A 41 2.95 -3.82 1.27
C THR A 41 3.26 -4.52 2.59
N GLY A 42 3.62 -5.80 2.53
CA GLY A 42 3.80 -6.62 3.72
C GLY A 42 2.55 -6.61 4.62
N GLU A 43 2.68 -6.01 5.80
CA GLU A 43 1.61 -5.86 6.79
C GLU A 43 0.94 -4.47 6.77
N TYR A 44 1.21 -3.66 5.76
CA TYR A 44 0.79 -2.27 5.68
C TYR A 44 -0.14 -2.04 4.50
N THR A 45 -1.14 -1.18 4.70
CA THR A 45 -2.05 -0.76 3.63
C THR A 45 -2.05 0.75 3.51
N ALA A 46 -1.91 1.25 2.28
CA ALA A 46 -2.08 2.65 1.91
C ALA A 46 -3.27 2.77 0.96
N GLU A 47 -4.33 3.47 1.38
CA GLU A 47 -5.47 3.77 0.52
C GLU A 47 -5.40 5.23 0.06
N TYR A 48 -5.30 5.46 -1.24
CA TYR A 48 -5.38 6.79 -1.84
C TYR A 48 -6.78 7.38 -1.67
N LYS A 49 -6.88 8.58 -1.09
CA LYS A 49 -8.15 9.27 -0.83
C LYS A 49 -8.41 10.48 -1.72
N GLY A 50 -7.38 10.98 -2.41
CA GLY A 50 -7.47 12.14 -3.29
C GLY A 50 -6.29 13.10 -3.15
N TYR A 51 -6.37 14.22 -3.86
CA TYR A 51 -5.37 15.27 -3.85
C TYR A 51 -5.99 16.66 -3.83
N GLU A 52 -5.18 17.64 -3.44
CA GLU A 52 -5.44 19.07 -3.58
C GLU A 52 -4.19 19.78 -4.10
N ILE A 53 -4.38 20.85 -4.88
CA ILE A 53 -3.30 21.75 -5.31
C ILE A 53 -3.40 23.01 -4.47
N VAL A 54 -2.30 23.37 -3.82
CA VAL A 54 -2.21 24.48 -2.88
C VAL A 54 -0.97 25.31 -3.17
N LYS A 55 -0.86 26.47 -2.53
CA LYS A 55 0.40 27.23 -2.50
C LYS A 55 1.24 26.79 -1.31
N ASP A 56 2.52 26.55 -1.56
CA ASP A 56 3.48 26.26 -0.50
C ASP A 56 3.97 27.53 0.21
N SER A 57 4.84 27.34 1.19
CA SER A 57 5.46 28.43 1.96
C SER A 57 6.27 29.44 1.13
N ASN A 58 6.66 29.09 -0.10
CA ASN A 58 7.34 29.98 -1.05
C ASN A 58 6.38 30.61 -2.07
N GLY A 59 5.11 30.21 -2.08
CA GLY A 59 4.10 30.64 -3.05
C GLY A 59 4.10 29.82 -4.36
N ASP A 60 4.84 28.72 -4.42
CA ASP A 60 4.84 27.80 -5.56
C ASP A 60 3.66 26.82 -5.47
N ASP A 61 3.24 26.26 -6.61
CA ASP A 61 2.21 25.22 -6.63
C ASP A 61 2.76 23.92 -6.04
N ALA A 62 2.03 23.34 -5.10
CA ALA A 62 2.33 22.06 -4.48
C ALA A 62 1.11 21.16 -4.51
N ILE A 63 1.35 19.86 -4.68
CA ILE A 63 0.34 18.83 -4.53
C ILE A 63 0.38 18.31 -3.09
N VAL A 64 -0.81 18.19 -2.49
CA VAL A 64 -1.02 17.47 -1.23
C VAL A 64 -1.81 16.22 -1.57
N VAL A 65 -1.21 15.05 -1.32
CA VAL A 65 -1.85 13.74 -1.58
C VAL A 65 -2.30 13.16 -0.25
N THR A 66 -3.58 12.79 -0.16
CA THR A 66 -4.18 12.24 1.06
C THR A 66 -4.25 10.72 0.98
N TRP A 67 -3.78 10.06 2.03
CA TRP A 67 -3.78 8.61 2.19
C TRP A 67 -4.45 8.24 3.49
N ASN A 68 -5.14 7.10 3.52
CA ASN A 68 -5.48 6.42 4.76
C ASN A 68 -4.48 5.27 4.95
N PHE A 69 -3.58 5.44 5.92
CA PHE A 69 -2.60 4.43 6.30
C PHE A 69 -3.22 3.47 7.32
N THR A 70 -3.06 2.16 7.13
CA THR A 70 -3.42 1.14 8.12
C THR A 70 -2.21 0.27 8.45
N ASN A 71 -1.90 0.17 9.74
CA ASN A 71 -0.85 -0.71 10.24
C ASN A 71 -1.48 -2.06 10.67
N ASN A 72 -1.30 -3.11 9.88
CA ASN A 72 -1.73 -4.47 10.23
C ASN A 72 -0.60 -5.32 10.82
N GLY A 73 0.59 -4.75 11.04
CA GLY A 73 1.73 -5.45 11.62
C GLY A 73 1.71 -5.50 13.15
N GLU A 74 2.71 -6.16 13.73
CA GLU A 74 2.77 -6.39 15.19
C GLU A 74 3.41 -5.24 15.99
N GLU A 75 4.15 -4.34 15.33
CA GLU A 75 4.83 -3.20 15.94
C GLU A 75 4.21 -1.87 15.50
N SER A 76 4.38 -0.82 16.30
CA SER A 76 4.05 0.54 15.87
C SER A 76 4.93 0.96 14.68
N LYS A 77 4.32 1.62 13.70
CA LYS A 77 4.99 2.11 12.49
C LYS A 77 4.30 3.38 11.98
N SER A 78 5.05 4.31 11.40
CA SER A 78 4.49 5.44 10.66
C SER A 78 4.42 5.14 9.16
N PHE A 79 3.61 5.90 8.41
CA PHE A 79 3.53 5.76 6.96
C PHE A 79 4.89 5.93 6.29
N GLY A 80 5.63 6.99 6.63
CA GLY A 80 6.95 7.27 6.03
C GLY A 80 8.06 6.26 6.35
N TRP A 81 7.82 5.31 7.26
CA TRP A 81 8.74 4.18 7.52
C TRP A 81 8.17 2.83 7.04
N ALA A 82 6.89 2.80 6.66
CA ALA A 82 6.22 1.61 6.15
C ALA A 82 6.35 1.48 4.62
N PHE A 83 6.42 2.61 3.91
CA PHE A 83 6.43 2.66 2.45
C PHE A 83 7.65 3.42 1.93
N ASP A 84 8.26 2.89 0.86
CA ASP A 84 9.04 3.69 -0.07
C ASP A 84 8.07 4.29 -1.09
N TYR A 85 7.88 5.60 -1.04
CA TYR A 85 6.99 6.33 -1.94
C TYR A 85 7.73 7.50 -2.59
N THR A 86 7.46 7.74 -3.86
CA THR A 86 8.07 8.83 -4.63
C THR A 86 7.07 9.37 -5.64
N LEU A 87 7.02 10.69 -5.79
CA LEU A 87 6.17 11.35 -6.76
C LEU A 87 7.03 11.83 -7.92
N PHE A 88 6.60 11.57 -9.14
CA PHE A 88 7.24 12.00 -10.37
C PHE A 88 6.30 12.86 -11.20
N GLN A 89 6.86 13.83 -11.91
CA GLN A 89 6.17 14.58 -12.95
C GLN A 89 7.13 14.75 -14.12
N ASP A 90 6.65 14.46 -15.34
CA ASP A 90 7.47 14.49 -16.57
C ASP A 90 8.78 13.68 -16.46
N GLY A 91 8.75 12.57 -15.71
CA GLY A 91 9.89 11.69 -15.49
C GLY A 91 10.94 12.22 -14.51
N VAL A 92 10.63 13.26 -13.73
CA VAL A 92 11.52 13.83 -12.70
C VAL A 92 10.84 13.76 -11.33
N GLU A 93 11.60 13.34 -10.31
CA GLU A 93 11.14 13.30 -8.92
C GLU A 93 10.77 14.70 -8.42
N LEU A 94 9.60 14.80 -7.80
CA LEU A 94 9.11 16.02 -7.17
C LEU A 94 9.71 16.16 -5.77
N GLY A 95 10.34 17.30 -5.50
CA GLY A 95 10.88 17.59 -4.17
C GLY A 95 9.80 17.82 -3.13
N TYR A 96 10.12 17.52 -1.87
CA TYR A 96 9.32 17.88 -0.71
C TYR A 96 8.96 19.37 -0.71
N SER A 97 7.73 19.68 -0.29
CA SER A 97 7.29 21.07 -0.10
C SER A 97 6.61 21.28 1.25
N THR A 98 6.94 22.37 1.93
CA THR A 98 6.30 22.75 3.19
C THR A 98 5.02 23.54 2.91
N VAL A 99 3.89 22.97 3.32
CA VAL A 99 2.56 23.57 3.24
C VAL A 99 1.99 23.74 4.65
N PHE A 100 1.61 24.97 5.00
CA PHE A 100 1.05 25.29 6.32
C PHE A 100 -0.47 25.14 6.37
N VAL A 101 -1.00 24.88 7.56
CA VAL A 101 -2.43 24.84 7.83
C VAL A 101 -2.94 26.26 8.09
N GLY A 102 -3.54 26.87 7.06
CA GLY A 102 -4.05 28.24 7.15
C GLY A 102 -2.95 29.23 7.55
N ASP A 103 -3.18 29.99 8.63
CA ASP A 103 -2.22 30.97 9.14
C ASP A 103 -1.38 30.45 10.33
N SER A 104 -1.40 29.14 10.63
CA SER A 104 -0.59 28.54 11.70
C SER A 104 0.80 28.11 11.20
N TYR A 105 1.68 27.71 12.13
CA TYR A 105 2.98 27.09 11.80
C TYR A 105 2.89 25.56 11.71
N ASP A 106 1.70 24.99 11.85
CA ASP A 106 1.48 23.55 11.69
C ASP A 106 1.53 23.21 10.19
N THR A 107 2.14 22.07 9.85
CA THR A 107 2.24 21.62 8.47
C THR A 107 1.19 20.57 8.17
N VAL A 108 0.67 20.54 6.94
CA VAL A 108 -0.41 19.62 6.55
C VAL A 108 0.00 18.14 6.60
N ASP A 109 1.30 17.87 6.51
CA ASP A 109 1.94 16.54 6.51
C ASP A 109 2.35 16.07 7.91
N GLU A 110 1.96 16.77 8.99
CA GLU A 110 2.42 16.47 10.36
C GLU A 110 2.18 15.02 10.83
N ASN A 111 1.21 14.32 10.23
CA ASN A 111 0.86 12.94 10.57
C ASN A 111 1.73 11.90 9.85
N LEU A 112 2.46 12.27 8.79
CA LEU A 112 3.17 11.34 7.91
C LEU A 112 4.19 10.46 8.67
N MET A 113 4.79 11.03 9.72
CA MET A 113 5.81 10.39 10.56
C MET A 113 5.29 10.00 11.95
N LYS A 114 3.98 10.09 12.23
CA LYS A 114 3.41 9.64 13.51
C LYS A 114 3.23 8.12 13.49
N ASP A 115 3.66 7.48 14.58
CA ASP A 115 3.50 6.04 14.75
C ASP A 115 2.03 5.65 14.95
N VAL A 116 1.59 4.65 14.19
CA VAL A 116 0.27 4.04 14.28
C VAL A 116 0.43 2.67 14.94
N LYS A 117 -0.40 2.37 15.94
CA LYS A 117 -0.40 1.07 16.63
C LYS A 117 -0.93 -0.05 15.71
N PRO A 118 -0.56 -1.31 15.97
CA PRO A 118 -1.18 -2.48 15.34
C PRO A 118 -2.70 -2.42 15.28
N GLY A 119 -3.27 -2.74 14.12
CA GLY A 119 -4.70 -2.79 13.84
C GLY A 119 -5.41 -1.43 13.76
N SER A 120 -4.66 -0.32 13.70
CA SER A 120 -5.22 1.04 13.64
C SER A 120 -4.93 1.70 12.30
N SER A 121 -5.72 2.73 11.97
CA SER A 121 -5.55 3.56 10.79
C SER A 121 -5.36 5.04 11.14
N LEU A 122 -4.68 5.77 10.26
CA LEU A 122 -4.47 7.22 10.36
C LEU A 122 -4.51 7.84 8.96
N GLU A 123 -5.25 8.94 8.81
CA GLU A 123 -5.15 9.79 7.63
C GLU A 123 -3.83 10.57 7.68
N VAL A 124 -3.05 10.44 6.60
CA VAL A 124 -1.76 11.11 6.42
C VAL A 124 -1.76 11.85 5.09
N LYS A 125 -0.89 12.86 4.99
CA LYS A 125 -0.72 13.66 3.78
C LYS A 125 0.75 13.74 3.40
N SER A 126 1.06 13.55 2.13
CA SER A 126 2.38 13.85 1.55
C SER A 126 2.31 15.14 0.73
N THR A 127 3.40 15.90 0.71
CA THR A 127 3.46 17.20 0.04
C THR A 127 4.69 17.32 -0.84
N ASN A 128 4.47 17.69 -2.10
CA ASN A 128 5.54 17.84 -3.07
C ASN A 128 5.30 19.07 -3.96
N LYS A 129 6.37 19.77 -4.32
CA LYS A 129 6.29 20.92 -5.24
C LYS A 129 6.02 20.41 -6.66
N LEU A 130 5.02 20.96 -7.33
CA LEU A 130 4.71 20.64 -8.72
C LEU A 130 5.71 21.32 -9.66
N ALA A 131 6.09 20.63 -10.74
CA ALA A 131 6.86 21.22 -11.82
C ALA A 131 5.99 22.10 -12.73
N ASN A 132 4.74 21.69 -12.96
CA ASN A 132 3.74 22.40 -13.73
C ASN A 132 2.31 21.90 -13.41
N LEU A 133 1.31 22.53 -14.03
CA LEU A 133 -0.12 22.17 -13.91
C LEU A 133 -0.68 21.53 -15.19
N GLU A 134 0.18 21.15 -16.13
CA GLU A 134 -0.19 20.69 -17.48
C GLU A 134 0.02 19.18 -17.67
N SER A 135 0.78 18.53 -16.79
CA SER A 135 1.09 17.10 -16.81
C SER A 135 0.57 16.38 -15.56
N PRO A 136 0.13 15.10 -15.66
CA PRO A 136 -0.25 14.29 -14.51
C PRO A 136 0.95 14.03 -13.58
N VAL A 137 0.66 13.65 -12.34
CA VAL A 137 1.66 13.21 -11.36
C VAL A 137 1.60 11.69 -11.23
N GLU A 138 2.74 11.04 -11.36
CA GLU A 138 2.89 9.61 -11.12
C GLU A 138 3.36 9.38 -9.68
N VAL A 139 2.70 8.49 -8.95
CA VAL A 139 3.12 8.02 -7.63
C VAL A 139 3.66 6.61 -7.80
N GLU A 140 4.90 6.38 -7.42
CA GLU A 140 5.43 5.04 -7.18
C GLU A 140 5.43 4.77 -5.68
N ILE A 141 4.91 3.62 -5.25
CA ILE A 141 4.81 3.27 -3.83
C ILE A 141 4.97 1.76 -3.63
N GLY A 142 5.77 1.36 -2.64
CA GLY A 142 6.03 -0.05 -2.36
C GLY A 142 6.72 -0.29 -1.02
N ASP A 143 7.26 -1.50 -0.84
CA ASP A 143 8.03 -1.87 0.35
C ASP A 143 9.39 -1.17 0.35
N LEU A 144 9.79 -0.65 1.51
CA LEU A 144 11.10 -0.03 1.69
C LEU A 144 12.28 -0.97 1.35
N LEU A 145 12.05 -2.29 1.43
CA LEU A 145 13.07 -3.32 1.18
C LEU A 145 12.86 -4.07 -0.15
N SER A 146 11.86 -3.69 -0.95
CA SER A 146 11.57 -4.31 -2.25
C SER A 146 11.87 -3.36 -3.40
N ASP A 147 12.33 -3.90 -4.53
CA ASP A 147 12.45 -3.16 -5.78
C ASP A 147 11.10 -3.09 -6.54
N GLU A 148 10.10 -3.90 -6.15
CA GLU A 148 8.77 -3.88 -6.74
C GLU A 148 7.93 -2.75 -6.13
N LYS A 149 7.40 -1.88 -7.00
CA LYS A 149 6.50 -0.77 -6.64
C LYS A 149 5.19 -0.85 -7.42
N ASP A 150 4.11 -0.46 -6.77
CA ASP A 150 2.84 -0.13 -7.42
C ASP A 150 2.90 1.31 -7.94
N THR A 151 2.11 1.59 -8.98
CA THR A 151 2.04 2.90 -9.60
C THR A 151 0.61 3.42 -9.61
N LEU A 152 0.42 4.69 -9.24
CA LEU A 152 -0.84 5.42 -9.31
C LEU A 152 -0.62 6.72 -10.11
N GLU A 153 -1.48 6.99 -11.09
CA GLU A 153 -1.49 8.26 -11.80
C GLU A 153 -2.56 9.20 -11.22
N ILE A 154 -2.14 10.42 -10.88
CA ILE A 154 -3.01 11.51 -10.44
C ILE A 154 -3.13 12.53 -11.57
N ASP A 155 -4.27 12.52 -12.25
CA ASP A 155 -4.60 13.54 -13.26
C ASP A 155 -4.97 14.88 -12.59
N ILE A 156 -4.04 15.84 -12.68
CA ILE A 156 -4.16 17.19 -12.15
C ILE A 156 -4.57 18.24 -13.21
N THR A 157 -4.81 17.83 -14.45
CA THR A 157 -4.86 18.73 -15.63
C THR A 157 -6.23 19.35 -15.93
N LYS A 158 -7.08 19.49 -14.90
CA LYS A 158 -8.49 19.89 -15.06
C LYS A 158 -8.73 21.40 -15.16
#